data_AF-A0A2J6X868-F1
#
_entry.id   AF-A0A2J6X868-F1
#
_cell.length_a   1.000
_cell.length_b   1.000
_cell.length_c   1.000
_cell.angle_alpha   90.00
_cell.angle_beta   90.00
_cell.angle_gamma   90.00
#
_symmetry.space_group_name_H-M   'P 1'
#
loop_
_entity.id
_entity.type
_entity.pdbx_description
1 polymer ?
#
loop_
_entity_poly.entity_id
_entity_poly.type
_entity_poly.pdbx_seq_one_letter_code
_entity_poly.pdbx_strand_id
1 'polypeptide(L)'
;MTTNDAEDRRLLVSMSVGQTAYAVWAKQARRERFFNIARLLEASAAVKRVRAEQAMRRLGEVSQTQTNINHALAGLEQEAVATGPVTGTSAFQRALLERAAKALAAGRDLTYRELGDLFVCSTCGYLVEGEAPQFCPQCGTVHEGFLDFRIVDGMGTFSSYTIVRRLEQGLKTVPALVEGLSEDQLAMPVNGFPAFKDLIGHLTDMDIVFRERAWLILETDQPKLSTAHPPTLRHAVKYRTVPIDELLERYTTSRQQTLNLLRGLTQAAWQRIGHHEIYGPVPLLHQGNWVVSHEQGHLIELAQMRHNILYGKNHALDIVQELLHP
;
A
#
# COMPACT_ATOMS: atom_id res chain seq x y z
N MET A 1 -16.61 -27.89 3.14
CA MET A 1 -15.71 -27.36 4.20
C MET A 1 -14.75 -28.45 4.59
N THR A 2 -13.48 -28.26 4.27
CA THR A 2 -12.42 -29.12 4.79
C THR A 2 -12.20 -28.83 6.29
N THR A 3 -11.54 -29.75 7.01
CA THR A 3 -11.13 -29.52 8.40
C THR A 3 -10.25 -28.27 8.54
N ASN A 4 -9.48 -27.95 7.50
CA ASN A 4 -8.63 -26.77 7.43
C ASN A 4 -9.45 -25.47 7.30
N ASP A 5 -10.54 -25.46 6.53
CA ASP A 5 -11.40 -24.27 6.39
C ASP A 5 -12.06 -23.90 7.73
N ALA A 6 -12.47 -24.90 8.51
CA ALA A 6 -13.07 -24.69 9.82
C ALA A 6 -12.05 -24.13 10.83
N GLU A 7 -10.80 -24.58 10.75
CA GLU A 7 -9.69 -24.07 11.57
C GLU A 7 -9.33 -22.63 11.18
N ASP A 8 -9.20 -22.34 9.88
CA ASP A 8 -8.90 -20.99 9.39
C ASP A 8 -10.04 -20.00 9.70
N ARG A 9 -11.31 -20.45 9.66
CA ARG A 9 -12.46 -19.65 10.11
C ARG A 9 -12.37 -19.30 11.60
N ARG A 10 -12.07 -20.29 12.46
CA ARG A 10 -11.85 -20.04 13.90
C ARG A 10 -10.67 -19.11 14.15
N LEU A 11 -9.58 -19.29 13.40
CA LEU A 11 -8.40 -18.45 13.48
C LEU A 11 -8.76 -17.01 13.07
N LEU A 12 -9.48 -16.81 11.97
CA LEU A 12 -9.94 -15.49 11.53
C LEU A 12 -10.73 -14.77 12.63
N VAL A 13 -11.71 -15.42 13.25
CA VAL A 13 -12.51 -14.82 14.34
C VAL A 13 -11.63 -14.51 15.55
N SER A 14 -10.86 -15.49 16.02
CA SER A 14 -9.99 -15.34 17.20
C SER A 14 -8.95 -14.22 17.01
N MET A 15 -8.34 -14.15 15.83
CA MET A 15 -7.34 -13.14 15.51
C MET A 15 -7.98 -11.76 15.31
N SER A 16 -9.15 -11.64 14.69
CA SER A 16 -9.87 -10.36 14.55
C SER A 16 -10.33 -9.79 15.90
N VAL A 17 -10.91 -10.64 16.77
CA VAL A 17 -11.29 -10.23 18.13
C VAL A 17 -10.04 -9.86 18.94
N GLY A 18 -8.99 -10.66 18.85
CA GLY A 18 -7.70 -10.38 19.50
C GLY A 18 -7.07 -9.08 19.00
N GLN A 19 -7.07 -8.81 17.70
CA GLN A 19 -6.54 -7.57 17.13
C GLN A 19 -7.23 -6.36 17.76
N THR A 20 -8.57 -6.39 17.85
CA THR A 20 -9.35 -5.30 18.45
C THR A 20 -9.02 -5.14 19.93
N ALA A 21 -9.02 -6.24 20.70
CA ALA A 21 -8.73 -6.22 22.13
C ALA A 21 -7.35 -5.60 22.44
N TYR A 22 -6.31 -6.10 21.76
CA TYR A 22 -4.94 -5.60 21.97
C TYR A 22 -4.77 -4.15 21.50
N ALA A 23 -5.43 -3.74 20.41
CA ALA A 23 -5.40 -2.36 19.95
C ALA A 23 -6.07 -1.40 20.97
N VAL A 24 -7.18 -1.81 21.58
CA VAL A 24 -7.87 -1.03 22.62
C VAL A 24 -7.05 -0.97 23.91
N TRP A 25 -6.49 -2.10 24.36
CA TRP A 25 -5.61 -2.12 25.53
C TRP A 25 -4.36 -1.26 25.33
N ALA A 26 -3.79 -1.24 24.13
CA ALA A 26 -2.68 -0.36 23.81
C ALA A 26 -3.05 1.12 23.99
N LYS A 27 -4.22 1.54 23.51
CA LYS A 27 -4.73 2.91 23.69
C LYS A 27 -4.90 3.24 25.18
N GLN A 28 -5.44 2.31 25.97
CA GLN A 28 -5.58 2.48 27.41
C GLN A 28 -4.22 2.62 28.11
N ALA A 29 -3.29 1.69 27.85
CA ALA A 29 -1.94 1.74 28.40
C ALA A 29 -1.22 3.06 28.04
N ARG A 30 -1.45 3.60 26.84
CA ARG A 30 -0.91 4.91 26.43
C ARG A 30 -1.52 6.07 27.22
N ARG A 31 -2.83 6.06 27.48
CA ARG A 31 -3.51 7.07 28.33
C ARG A 31 -2.97 7.06 29.76
N GLU A 32 -2.68 5.88 30.28
CA GLU A 32 -2.05 5.65 31.59
C GLU A 32 -0.53 5.91 31.59
N ARG A 33 0.05 6.32 30.45
CA ARG A 33 1.48 6.62 30.26
C ARG A 33 2.42 5.40 30.35
N PHE A 34 1.92 4.18 30.19
CA PHE A 34 2.72 2.96 30.05
C PHE A 34 3.18 2.74 28.60
N PHE A 35 4.07 3.60 28.10
CA PHE A 35 4.42 3.64 26.67
C PHE A 35 5.01 2.34 26.10
N ASN A 36 5.88 1.65 26.84
CA ASN A 36 6.48 0.39 26.37
C ASN A 36 5.47 -0.76 26.36
N ILE A 37 4.53 -0.77 27.31
CA ILE A 37 3.43 -1.74 27.34
C ILE A 37 2.47 -1.46 26.18
N ALA A 38 2.11 -0.19 25.96
CA ALA A 38 1.32 0.22 24.81
C ALA A 38 1.98 -0.23 23.49
N ARG A 39 3.29 0.00 23.33
CA ARG A 39 4.05 -0.46 22.15
C ARG A 39 4.00 -1.98 21.97
N LEU A 40 4.14 -2.76 23.04
CA LEU A 40 4.04 -4.22 22.99
C LEU A 40 2.65 -4.69 22.58
N LEU A 41 1.61 -4.04 23.10
CA LEU A 41 0.22 -4.33 22.77
C LEU A 41 -0.12 -3.94 21.32
N GLU A 42 0.42 -2.82 20.82
CA GLU A 42 0.32 -2.44 19.39
C GLU A 42 0.97 -3.49 18.48
N ALA A 43 2.18 -3.94 18.83
CA ALA A 43 2.86 -4.99 18.08
C ALA A 43 2.07 -6.31 18.10
N SER A 44 1.46 -6.65 19.24
CA SER A 44 0.60 -7.82 19.38
C SER A 44 -0.68 -7.71 18.54
N ALA A 45 -1.31 -6.53 18.51
CA ALA A 45 -2.44 -6.24 17.64
C ALA A 45 -2.06 -6.39 16.15
N ALA A 46 -0.86 -5.94 15.75
CA ALA A 46 -0.35 -6.13 14.40
C ALA A 46 -0.13 -7.61 14.05
N VAL A 47 0.42 -8.42 14.97
CA VAL A 47 0.54 -9.89 14.76
C VAL A 47 -0.82 -10.52 14.53
N LYS A 48 -1.82 -10.15 15.33
CA LYS A 48 -3.19 -10.65 15.20
C LYS A 48 -3.81 -10.22 13.87
N ARG A 49 -3.66 -8.95 13.48
CA ARG A 49 -4.09 -8.43 12.17
C ARG A 49 -3.52 -9.26 11.02
N VAL A 50 -2.20 -9.45 10.99
CA VAL A 50 -1.52 -10.22 9.93
C VAL A 50 -2.03 -11.67 9.88
N ARG A 51 -2.21 -12.33 11.02
CA ARG A 51 -2.74 -13.70 11.06
C ARG A 51 -4.19 -13.79 10.59
N ALA A 52 -5.02 -12.80 10.92
CA ALA A 52 -6.39 -12.71 10.41
C ALA A 52 -6.41 -12.51 8.89
N GLU A 53 -5.60 -11.58 8.36
CA GLU A 53 -5.43 -11.33 6.92
C GLU A 53 -4.97 -12.61 6.18
N GLN A 54 -4.02 -13.35 6.75
CA GLN A 54 -3.55 -14.62 6.17
C GLN A 54 -4.62 -15.71 6.18
N ALA A 55 -5.39 -15.85 7.27
CA ALA A 55 -6.51 -16.80 7.33
C ALA A 55 -7.57 -16.46 6.29
N MET A 56 -7.90 -15.18 6.10
CA MET A 56 -8.84 -14.71 5.09
C MET A 56 -8.39 -15.07 3.67
N ARG A 57 -7.08 -14.94 3.38
CA ARG A 57 -6.48 -15.37 2.11
C ARG A 57 -6.55 -16.88 1.89
N ARG A 58 -6.22 -17.69 2.91
CA ARG A 58 -6.29 -19.16 2.82
C ARG A 58 -7.71 -19.67 2.61
N LEU A 59 -8.71 -18.98 3.15
CA LEU A 59 -10.13 -19.26 2.93
C LEU A 59 -10.63 -18.88 1.53
N GLY A 60 -9.81 -18.20 0.72
CA GLY A 60 -10.22 -17.70 -0.60
C GLY A 60 -11.17 -16.49 -0.55
N GLU A 61 -11.31 -15.85 0.61
CA GLU A 61 -12.23 -14.72 0.84
C GLU A 61 -11.62 -13.38 0.38
N VAL A 62 -10.39 -13.41 -0.13
CA VAL A 62 -9.67 -12.25 -0.69
C VAL A 62 -9.42 -12.52 -2.17
N SER A 63 -10.00 -11.70 -3.04
CA SER A 63 -9.89 -11.82 -4.50
C SER A 63 -9.58 -10.45 -5.14
N GLN A 64 -9.78 -10.34 -6.45
CA GLN A 64 -9.69 -9.08 -7.17
C GLN A 64 -10.70 -8.05 -6.62
N THR A 65 -10.35 -6.76 -6.67
CA THR A 65 -11.14 -5.68 -6.03
C THR A 65 -12.61 -5.69 -6.43
N GLN A 66 -12.92 -5.95 -7.71
CA GLN A 66 -14.30 -6.03 -8.18
C GLN A 66 -15.08 -7.16 -7.49
N THR A 67 -14.47 -8.34 -7.35
CA THR A 67 -15.06 -9.49 -6.65
C THR A 67 -15.28 -9.17 -5.18
N ASN A 68 -14.31 -8.53 -4.52
CA ASN A 68 -14.42 -8.12 -3.12
C ASN A 68 -15.58 -7.12 -2.90
N ILE A 69 -15.78 -6.16 -3.82
CA ILE A 69 -16.90 -5.21 -3.77
C ILE A 69 -18.23 -5.94 -3.97
N ASN A 70 -18.30 -6.89 -4.91
CA ASN A 70 -19.51 -7.69 -5.11
C ASN A 70 -19.87 -8.50 -3.85
N HIS A 71 -18.87 -9.11 -3.19
CA HIS A 71 -19.06 -9.77 -1.90
C HIS A 71 -19.59 -8.79 -0.84
N ALA A 72 -19.00 -7.58 -0.75
CA ALA A 72 -19.42 -6.53 0.17
C ALA A 72 -20.88 -6.08 -0.07
N LEU A 73 -21.29 -5.94 -1.33
CA LEU A 73 -22.64 -5.52 -1.71
C LEU A 73 -23.70 -6.61 -1.48
N ALA A 74 -23.32 -7.89 -1.57
CA ALA A 74 -24.21 -9.02 -1.39
C ALA A 74 -24.67 -9.24 0.08
N GLY A 75 -24.07 -8.55 1.06
CA GLY A 75 -24.38 -8.70 2.48
C GLY A 75 -25.58 -7.86 2.97
N LEU A 76 -26.69 -8.53 3.30
CA LEU A 76 -27.75 -8.02 4.19
C LEU A 76 -27.91 -9.03 5.36
N GLU A 77 -28.20 -8.53 6.57
CA GLU A 77 -27.81 -9.04 7.90
C GLU A 77 -28.14 -10.48 8.38
N GLN A 78 -27.31 -10.89 9.36
CA GLN A 78 -27.40 -11.84 10.48
C GLN A 78 -28.09 -13.21 10.28
N GLU A 79 -27.28 -14.20 9.92
CA GLU A 79 -27.27 -15.46 10.67
C GLU A 79 -26.05 -15.49 11.60
N ALA A 80 -26.32 -15.41 12.89
CA ALA A 80 -25.33 -15.51 13.94
C ALA A 80 -24.82 -16.94 14.07
N VAL A 81 -23.78 -17.34 13.32
CA VAL A 81 -22.82 -18.37 13.75
C VAL A 81 -21.44 -18.11 13.16
N ALA A 82 -20.49 -17.80 14.04
CA ALA A 82 -19.02 -17.96 14.00
C ALA A 82 -18.19 -17.94 12.69
N THR A 83 -18.69 -17.59 11.50
CA THR A 83 -17.97 -17.13 10.28
C THR A 83 -18.87 -17.05 9.03
N GLY A 84 -20.09 -16.50 9.14
CA GLY A 84 -20.84 -16.04 7.97
C GLY A 84 -20.15 -14.87 7.23
N PRO A 85 -20.65 -14.44 6.03
CA PRO A 85 -20.02 -13.38 5.22
C PRO A 85 -19.80 -12.09 6.02
N VAL A 86 -18.57 -11.56 6.01
CA VAL A 86 -18.10 -10.40 6.79
C VAL A 86 -18.50 -9.07 6.14
N THR A 87 -19.70 -8.99 5.55
CA THR A 87 -20.03 -7.98 4.52
C THR A 87 -21.22 -7.08 4.86
N GLY A 88 -21.55 -6.92 6.14
CA GLY A 88 -22.55 -5.93 6.56
C GLY A 88 -22.13 -4.51 6.20
N THR A 89 -22.94 -3.80 5.42
CA THR A 89 -22.71 -2.40 5.01
C THR A 89 -23.93 -1.53 5.30
N SER A 90 -23.73 -0.34 5.85
CA SER A 90 -24.80 0.66 6.01
C SER A 90 -25.30 1.18 4.65
N ALA A 91 -26.50 1.78 4.59
CA ALA A 91 -27.02 2.37 3.35
C ALA A 91 -26.06 3.40 2.73
N PHE A 92 -25.40 4.20 3.57
CA PHE A 92 -24.39 5.16 3.13
C PHE A 92 -23.15 4.47 2.55
N GLN A 93 -22.57 3.49 3.26
CA GLN A 93 -21.43 2.72 2.75
C GLN A 93 -21.75 1.96 1.47
N ARG A 94 -22.96 1.41 1.34
CA ARG A 94 -23.42 0.75 0.11
C ARG A 94 -23.42 1.71 -1.07
N ALA A 95 -23.91 2.94 -0.89
CA ALA A 95 -23.87 3.95 -1.95
C ALA A 95 -22.43 4.27 -2.38
N LEU A 96 -21.47 4.40 -1.44
CA LEU A 96 -20.06 4.62 -1.77
C LEU A 96 -19.46 3.43 -2.55
N LEU A 97 -19.78 2.19 -2.14
CA LEU A 97 -19.35 0.96 -2.81
C LEU A 97 -19.95 0.80 -4.20
N GLU A 98 -21.19 1.23 -4.43
CA GLU A 98 -21.82 1.25 -5.75
C GLU A 98 -21.11 2.21 -6.72
N ARG A 99 -20.62 3.36 -6.24
CA ARG A 99 -19.77 4.25 -7.05
C ARG A 99 -18.46 3.56 -7.41
N ALA A 100 -17.82 2.89 -6.45
CA ALA A 100 -16.59 2.13 -6.69
C ALA A 100 -16.81 1.03 -7.73
N ALA A 101 -17.91 0.27 -7.63
CA ALA A 101 -18.27 -0.76 -8.60
C ALA A 101 -18.45 -0.20 -10.02
N LYS A 102 -19.09 0.97 -10.17
CA LYS A 102 -19.24 1.65 -11.48
C LYS A 102 -17.91 2.08 -12.07
N ALA A 103 -16.99 2.62 -11.26
CA ALA A 103 -15.66 3.02 -11.71
C ALA A 103 -14.85 1.80 -12.21
N LEU A 104 -14.86 0.71 -11.44
CA LEU A 104 -14.18 -0.53 -11.82
C LEU A 104 -14.78 -1.20 -13.06
N ALA A 105 -16.10 -1.16 -13.24
CA ALA A 105 -16.75 -1.62 -14.47
C ALA A 105 -16.29 -0.84 -15.72
N ALA A 106 -15.79 0.38 -15.54
CA ALA A 106 -15.16 1.19 -16.58
C ALA A 106 -13.63 1.02 -16.68
N GLY A 107 -13.04 0.06 -15.94
CA GLY A 107 -11.61 -0.27 -16.00
C GLY A 107 -10.70 0.76 -15.34
N ARG A 108 -11.20 1.55 -14.38
CA ARG A 108 -10.45 2.60 -13.69
C ARG A 108 -10.78 2.65 -12.19
N ASP A 109 -9.97 3.37 -11.43
CA ASP A 109 -10.24 3.67 -10.02
C ASP A 109 -11.22 4.87 -9.87
N LEU A 110 -11.71 5.09 -8.64
CA LEU A 110 -12.41 6.31 -8.26
C LEU A 110 -11.46 7.51 -8.30
N THR A 111 -11.95 8.63 -8.83
CA THR A 111 -11.24 9.91 -8.78
C THR A 111 -11.58 10.70 -7.52
N TYR A 112 -10.73 11.67 -7.15
CA TYR A 112 -10.96 12.59 -6.02
C TYR A 112 -12.27 13.40 -6.11
N ARG A 113 -12.88 13.47 -7.30
CA ARG A 113 -14.18 14.11 -7.52
C ARG A 113 -15.35 13.15 -7.29
N GLU A 114 -15.10 11.85 -7.38
CA GLU A 114 -16.10 10.80 -7.21
C GLU A 114 -16.13 10.26 -5.78
N LEU A 115 -15.00 10.34 -5.04
CA LEU A 115 -14.90 10.05 -3.62
C LEU A 115 -14.10 11.15 -2.92
N GLY A 116 -14.76 11.87 -2.03
CA GLY A 116 -14.11 12.85 -1.14
C GLY A 116 -13.39 12.19 0.03
N ASP A 117 -12.68 13.00 0.82
CA ASP A 117 -12.07 12.53 2.06
C ASP A 117 -13.13 11.93 3.00
N LEU A 118 -12.76 10.87 3.71
CA LEU A 118 -13.66 10.16 4.59
C LEU A 118 -13.29 10.41 6.05
N PHE A 119 -14.31 10.55 6.89
CA PHE A 119 -14.13 10.75 8.33
C PHE A 119 -15.01 9.80 9.13
N VAL A 120 -14.45 9.24 10.20
CA VAL A 120 -15.16 8.30 11.08
C VAL A 120 -15.11 8.80 12.51
N CYS A 121 -16.27 9.01 13.13
CA CYS A 121 -16.35 9.32 14.55
C CYS A 121 -15.67 8.22 15.38
N SER A 122 -14.62 8.55 16.12
CA SER A 122 -13.87 7.56 16.91
C SER A 122 -14.64 6.98 18.10
N THR A 123 -15.77 7.60 18.46
CA THR A 123 -16.65 7.17 19.56
C THR A 123 -17.72 6.19 19.11
N CYS A 124 -18.46 6.52 18.04
CA CYS A 124 -19.65 5.75 17.62
C CYS A 124 -19.54 5.13 16.22
N GLY A 125 -18.49 5.45 15.45
CA GLY A 125 -18.30 4.91 14.10
C GLY A 125 -19.10 5.59 12.99
N TYR A 126 -19.75 6.74 13.26
CA TYR A 126 -20.43 7.51 12.21
C TYR A 126 -19.47 7.89 11.08
N LEU A 127 -19.74 7.40 9.87
CA LEU A 127 -18.97 7.67 8.66
C LEU A 127 -19.59 8.86 7.90
N VAL A 128 -18.74 9.79 7.45
CA VAL A 128 -19.11 10.91 6.59
C VAL A 128 -18.09 11.07 5.46
N GLU A 129 -18.56 11.54 4.30
CA GLU A 129 -17.74 11.92 3.15
C GLU A 129 -17.71 13.45 3.02
N GLY A 130 -16.55 14.01 2.65
CA GLY A 130 -16.36 15.44 2.42
C GLY A 130 -15.66 16.10 3.60
N GLU A 131 -16.40 16.84 4.43
CA GLU A 131 -15.85 17.51 5.61
C GLU A 131 -16.45 16.91 6.89
N ALA A 132 -15.61 16.67 7.90
CA ALA A 132 -16.10 16.26 9.21
C ALA A 132 -16.88 17.40 9.89
N PRO A 133 -18.09 17.14 10.41
CA PRO A 133 -18.89 18.16 11.08
C PRO A 133 -18.23 18.64 12.37
N GLN A 134 -18.65 19.81 12.87
CA GLN A 134 -18.18 20.35 14.16
C GLN A 134 -18.53 19.40 15.33
N PHE A 135 -19.71 18.77 15.26
CA PHE A 135 -20.17 17.76 16.21
C PHE A 135 -20.76 16.56 15.48
N CYS A 136 -20.48 15.36 15.96
CA CYS A 136 -21.05 14.13 15.43
C CYS A 136 -22.57 14.12 15.66
N PRO A 137 -23.40 13.99 14.60
CA PRO A 137 -24.85 14.03 14.72
C PRO A 137 -25.43 12.82 15.46
N GLN A 138 -24.65 11.74 15.65
CA GLN A 138 -25.11 10.54 16.35
C GLN A 138 -24.79 10.54 17.85
N CYS A 139 -23.66 11.11 18.27
CA CYS A 139 -23.19 10.98 19.66
C CYS A 139 -22.61 12.26 20.27
N GLY A 140 -22.54 13.36 19.52
CA GLY A 140 -22.01 14.64 20.02
C GLY A 140 -20.49 14.73 20.14
N THR A 141 -19.73 13.72 19.67
CA THR A 141 -18.26 13.79 19.62
C THR A 141 -17.81 14.99 18.79
N VAL A 142 -16.89 15.78 19.31
CA VAL A 142 -16.35 16.98 18.64
C VAL A 142 -15.52 16.62 17.40
N HIS A 143 -15.31 17.58 16.51
CA HIS A 143 -14.56 17.43 15.26
C HIS A 143 -13.20 16.74 15.44
N GLU A 144 -12.44 17.09 16.48
CA GLU A 144 -11.13 16.51 16.78
C GLU A 144 -11.18 15.03 17.17
N GLY A 145 -12.38 14.52 17.48
CA GLY A 145 -12.63 13.11 17.75
C GLY A 145 -12.91 12.27 16.50
N PHE A 146 -12.83 12.84 15.30
CA PHE A 146 -12.94 12.08 14.05
C PHE A 146 -11.59 11.53 13.62
N LEU A 147 -11.58 10.29 13.15
CA LEU A 147 -10.49 9.69 12.40
C LEU A 147 -10.61 10.15 10.95
N ASP A 148 -9.52 10.66 10.37
CA ASP A 148 -9.47 11.06 8.98
C ASP A 148 -8.84 9.97 8.10
N PHE A 149 -9.42 9.83 6.91
CA PHE A 149 -8.98 8.92 5.85
C PHE A 149 -8.94 9.73 4.57
N ARG A 150 -7.83 10.42 4.36
CA ARG A 150 -7.66 11.30 3.21
C ARG A 150 -7.02 10.53 2.07
N ILE A 151 -7.37 10.92 0.86
CA ILE A 151 -6.78 10.34 -0.35
C ILE A 151 -5.24 10.49 -0.37
N VAL A 152 -4.75 11.57 0.23
CA VAL A 152 -3.31 11.87 0.34
C VAL A 152 -2.58 11.02 1.36
N ASP A 153 -3.26 10.48 2.38
CA ASP A 153 -2.61 9.64 3.41
C ASP A 153 -2.10 8.32 2.82
N GLY A 154 -2.76 7.84 1.77
CA GLY A 154 -2.32 6.67 1.00
C GLY A 154 -0.99 6.88 0.28
N MET A 155 -0.50 8.12 0.14
CA MET A 155 0.76 8.41 -0.53
C MET A 155 1.96 8.31 0.42
N GLY A 156 1.78 8.51 1.73
CA GLY A 156 2.80 8.43 2.78
C GLY A 156 3.14 9.78 3.44
N THR A 157 3.78 9.72 4.62
CA THR A 157 3.98 10.88 5.53
C THR A 157 5.44 11.22 5.84
N PHE A 158 6.39 10.63 5.12
CA PHE A 158 7.81 10.96 5.24
C PHE A 158 8.08 12.43 4.90
N SER A 159 9.01 13.02 5.64
CA SER A 159 9.56 14.33 5.33
C SER A 159 10.41 14.29 4.06
N SER A 160 10.60 15.45 3.43
CA SER A 160 11.48 15.64 2.27
C SER A 160 12.89 15.07 2.51
N TYR A 161 13.46 15.29 3.70
CA TYR A 161 14.75 14.71 4.10
C TYR A 161 14.72 13.17 4.09
N THR A 162 13.70 12.56 4.69
CA THR A 162 13.57 11.10 4.76
C THR A 162 13.37 10.49 3.37
N ILE A 163 12.63 11.15 2.49
CA ILE A 163 12.47 10.74 1.09
C ILE A 163 13.83 10.66 0.40
N VAL A 164 14.60 11.76 0.40
CA VAL A 164 15.92 11.80 -0.25
C VAL A 164 16.86 10.75 0.32
N ARG A 165 16.88 10.59 1.66
CA ARG A 165 17.69 9.57 2.34
C ARG A 165 17.33 8.14 1.92
N ARG A 166 16.03 7.83 1.80
CA ARG A 166 15.58 6.49 1.40
C ARG A 166 15.90 6.19 -0.05
N LEU A 167 15.71 7.16 -0.94
CA LEU A 167 16.11 7.03 -2.35
C LEU A 167 17.63 6.84 -2.48
N GLU A 168 18.43 7.58 -1.70
CA GLU A 168 19.89 7.44 -1.65
C GLU A 168 20.31 6.05 -1.13
N GLN A 169 19.60 5.50 -0.15
CA GLN A 169 19.89 4.17 0.39
C GLN A 169 19.69 3.06 -0.66
N GLY A 170 18.77 3.24 -1.62
CA GLY A 170 18.55 2.31 -2.73
C GLY A 170 19.81 2.01 -3.54
N LEU A 171 20.68 3.02 -3.73
CA LEU A 171 21.97 2.89 -4.43
C LEU A 171 22.92 1.85 -3.79
N LYS A 172 22.76 1.59 -2.49
CA LYS A 172 23.56 0.58 -1.77
C LYS A 172 22.80 -0.73 -1.64
N THR A 173 21.51 -0.66 -1.34
CA THR A 173 20.69 -1.83 -1.06
C THR A 173 20.51 -2.72 -2.29
N VAL A 174 20.21 -2.14 -3.46
CA VAL A 174 19.94 -2.93 -4.67
C VAL A 174 21.17 -3.74 -5.13
N PRO A 175 22.39 -3.16 -5.25
CA PRO A 175 23.59 -3.93 -5.58
C PRO A 175 23.90 -5.03 -4.55
N ALA A 176 23.76 -4.73 -3.25
CA ALA A 176 24.01 -5.71 -2.19
C ALA A 176 23.04 -6.91 -2.25
N LEU A 177 21.80 -6.69 -2.71
CA LEU A 177 20.82 -7.75 -2.90
C LEU A 177 21.15 -8.68 -4.09
N VAL A 178 21.94 -8.21 -5.05
CA VAL A 178 22.38 -8.98 -6.22
C VAL A 178 23.65 -9.79 -5.95
N GLU A 179 24.51 -9.33 -5.05
CA GLU A 179 25.84 -9.90 -4.80
C GLU A 179 25.82 -11.43 -4.60
N GLY A 180 26.67 -12.16 -5.32
CA GLY A 180 26.78 -13.62 -5.21
C GLY A 180 25.67 -14.43 -5.89
N LEU A 181 24.76 -13.80 -6.65
CA LEU A 181 23.79 -14.49 -7.51
C LEU A 181 24.29 -14.52 -8.96
N SER A 182 24.02 -15.61 -9.69
CA SER A 182 24.36 -15.72 -11.11
C SER A 182 23.34 -15.01 -12.02
N GLU A 183 23.75 -14.69 -13.25
CA GLU A 183 22.85 -14.14 -14.28
C GLU A 183 21.58 -14.98 -14.47
N ASP A 184 21.74 -16.31 -14.56
CA ASP A 184 20.61 -17.22 -14.73
C ASP A 184 19.64 -17.16 -13.54
N GLN A 185 20.15 -17.07 -12.31
CA GLN A 185 19.31 -16.95 -11.11
C GLN A 185 18.53 -15.62 -11.10
N LEU A 186 19.14 -14.54 -11.57
CA LEU A 186 18.56 -13.21 -11.58
C LEU A 186 17.51 -13.03 -12.71
N ALA A 187 17.65 -13.79 -13.79
CA ALA A 187 16.75 -13.75 -14.95
C ALA A 187 15.51 -14.66 -14.84
N MET A 188 15.46 -15.55 -13.83
CA MET A 188 14.37 -16.51 -13.65
C MET A 188 13.38 -16.06 -12.56
N PRO A 189 12.06 -16.30 -12.75
CA PRO A 189 11.07 -16.16 -11.69
C PRO A 189 11.38 -17.03 -10.46
N VAL A 190 11.03 -16.55 -9.26
CA VAL A 190 11.40 -17.19 -7.99
C VAL A 190 10.15 -17.45 -7.15
N ASN A 191 9.73 -18.71 -6.98
CA ASN A 191 8.61 -19.09 -6.09
C ASN A 191 7.36 -18.19 -6.24
N GLY A 192 6.91 -17.95 -7.47
CA GLY A 192 5.73 -17.11 -7.76
C GLY A 192 6.01 -15.61 -7.90
N PHE A 193 7.19 -15.13 -7.48
CA PHE A 193 7.65 -13.76 -7.74
C PHE A 193 8.15 -13.61 -9.19
N PRO A 194 8.13 -12.37 -9.75
CA PRO A 194 8.84 -12.05 -11.00
C PRO A 194 10.34 -12.35 -10.91
N ALA A 195 11.07 -12.18 -12.01
CA ALA A 195 12.52 -12.32 -11.99
C ALA A 195 13.19 -11.13 -11.27
N PHE A 196 14.35 -11.33 -10.65
CA PHE A 196 15.07 -10.29 -9.91
C PHE A 196 15.33 -9.05 -10.81
N LYS A 197 15.68 -9.30 -12.07
CA LYS A 197 15.93 -8.27 -13.09
C LYS A 197 14.67 -7.51 -13.49
N ASP A 198 13.49 -8.14 -13.42
CA ASP A 198 12.22 -7.45 -13.67
C ASP A 198 12.02 -6.35 -12.64
N LEU A 199 12.24 -6.63 -11.35
CA LEU A 199 12.06 -5.64 -10.28
C LEU A 199 13.10 -4.51 -10.36
N ILE A 200 14.37 -4.82 -10.62
CA ILE A 200 15.41 -3.76 -10.74
C ILE A 200 15.10 -2.84 -11.93
N GLY A 201 14.73 -3.42 -13.07
CA GLY A 201 14.34 -2.66 -14.25
C GLY A 201 13.07 -1.83 -14.02
N HIS A 202 12.07 -2.40 -13.35
CA HIS A 202 10.85 -1.70 -12.95
C HIS A 202 11.14 -0.52 -12.02
N LEU A 203 11.99 -0.70 -11.01
CA LEU A 203 12.43 0.39 -10.14
C LEU A 203 13.11 1.51 -10.93
N THR A 204 13.88 1.17 -11.96
CA THR A 204 14.54 2.16 -12.85
C THR A 204 13.50 2.94 -13.66
N ASP A 205 12.53 2.25 -14.27
CA ASP A 205 11.44 2.85 -15.04
C ASP A 205 10.58 3.77 -14.16
N MET A 206 10.29 3.36 -12.92
CA MET A 206 9.52 4.14 -11.95
C MET A 206 10.27 5.38 -11.45
N ASP A 207 11.60 5.29 -11.29
CA ASP A 207 12.44 6.42 -10.92
C ASP A 207 12.43 7.51 -12.01
N ILE A 208 12.40 7.12 -13.29
CA ILE A 208 12.28 8.04 -14.43
C ILE A 208 10.94 8.76 -14.39
N VAL A 209 9.83 8.03 -14.24
CA VAL A 209 8.47 8.62 -14.18
C VAL A 209 8.35 9.59 -13.02
N PHE A 210 8.86 9.22 -11.85
CA PHE A 210 8.86 10.12 -10.70
C PHE A 210 9.68 11.39 -10.98
N ARG A 211 10.88 11.26 -11.57
CA ARG A 211 11.74 12.41 -11.92
C ARG A 211 11.07 13.34 -12.92
N GLU A 212 10.41 12.81 -13.95
CA GLU A 212 9.67 13.61 -14.93
C GLU A 212 8.52 14.39 -14.28
N ARG A 213 7.73 13.73 -13.41
CA ARG A 213 6.66 14.39 -12.64
C ARG A 213 7.22 15.47 -11.72
N ALA A 214 8.31 15.18 -11.03
CA ALA A 214 8.96 16.13 -10.14
C ALA A 214 9.44 17.36 -10.90
N TRP A 215 10.14 17.17 -12.02
CA TRP A 215 10.58 18.25 -12.88
C TRP A 215 9.40 19.10 -13.38
N LEU A 216 8.33 18.46 -13.85
CA LEU A 216 7.15 19.17 -14.33
C LEU A 216 6.52 20.05 -13.23
N ILE A 217 6.34 19.51 -12.01
CA ILE A 217 5.80 20.25 -10.85
C ILE A 217 6.69 21.44 -10.47
N LEU A 218 8.01 21.27 -10.57
CA LEU A 218 8.98 22.30 -10.21
C LEU A 218 9.06 23.43 -11.24
N GLU A 219 8.98 23.10 -12.53
CA GLU A 219 9.17 24.06 -13.62
C GLU A 219 7.88 24.74 -14.09
N THR A 220 6.72 24.15 -13.79
CA THR A 220 5.42 24.67 -14.25
C THR A 220 4.45 24.92 -13.10
N ASP A 221 3.50 25.84 -13.31
CA ASP A 221 2.47 26.13 -12.31
C ASP A 221 1.33 25.12 -12.40
N GLN A 222 1.19 24.29 -11.36
CA GLN A 222 0.10 23.32 -11.21
C GLN A 222 -0.17 22.44 -12.44
N PRO A 223 0.85 21.74 -12.97
CA PRO A 223 0.69 20.93 -14.16
C PRO A 223 -0.30 19.79 -13.95
N LYS A 224 -1.04 19.44 -15.01
CA LYS A 224 -1.71 18.15 -15.07
C LYS A 224 -0.67 17.04 -15.23
N LEU A 225 -0.62 16.11 -14.29
CA LEU A 225 0.25 14.94 -14.35
C LEU A 225 -0.35 13.90 -15.31
N SER A 226 0.49 13.25 -16.10
CA SER A 226 0.06 12.21 -17.04
C SER A 226 -0.70 11.09 -16.33
N THR A 227 -1.81 10.70 -16.94
CA THR A 227 -2.69 9.61 -16.51
C THR A 227 -2.22 8.25 -17.02
N ALA A 228 -1.19 8.23 -17.89
CA ALA A 228 -0.54 7.01 -18.30
C ALA A 228 -0.11 6.24 -17.04
N HIS A 229 -0.57 5.00 -16.93
CA HIS A 229 -0.17 4.12 -15.84
C HIS A 229 1.36 4.08 -15.79
N PRO A 230 1.95 4.21 -14.59
CA PRO A 230 3.36 3.93 -14.43
C PRO A 230 3.67 2.54 -15.05
N PRO A 231 4.85 2.35 -15.65
CA PRO A 231 5.23 1.09 -16.28
C PRO A 231 4.92 -0.09 -15.37
N THR A 232 4.20 -1.09 -15.88
CA THR A 232 3.85 -2.26 -15.07
C THR A 232 5.00 -3.26 -15.04
N LEU A 233 5.06 -4.11 -14.00
CA LEU A 233 6.04 -5.19 -13.91
C LEU A 233 6.05 -6.11 -15.13
N ARG A 234 4.91 -6.27 -15.83
CA ARG A 234 4.83 -7.04 -17.07
C ARG A 234 5.70 -6.46 -18.19
N HIS A 235 5.84 -5.13 -18.26
CA HIS A 235 6.72 -4.48 -19.23
C HIS A 235 8.20 -4.63 -18.87
N ALA A 236 8.51 -4.94 -17.61
CA ALA A 236 9.88 -5.07 -17.12
C ALA A 236 10.54 -6.40 -17.52
N VAL A 237 9.80 -7.36 -18.09
CA VAL A 237 10.35 -8.63 -18.60
C VAL A 237 11.46 -8.42 -19.64
N LYS A 238 11.44 -7.29 -20.36
CA LYS A 238 12.50 -6.88 -21.29
C LYS A 238 13.89 -6.77 -20.64
N TYR A 239 13.97 -6.60 -19.31
CA TYR A 239 15.22 -6.44 -18.59
C TYR A 239 15.93 -7.77 -18.28
N ARG A 240 15.27 -8.92 -18.46
CA ARG A 240 15.90 -10.23 -18.20
C ARG A 240 17.11 -10.51 -19.09
N THR A 241 17.12 -9.97 -20.30
CA THR A 241 18.20 -10.15 -21.28
C THR A 241 19.33 -9.12 -21.15
N VAL A 242 19.17 -8.09 -20.32
CA VAL A 242 20.20 -7.05 -20.11
C VAL A 242 21.21 -7.56 -19.07
N PRO A 243 22.53 -7.55 -19.32
CA PRO A 243 23.53 -7.91 -18.31
C PRO A 243 23.33 -7.18 -16.97
N ILE A 244 23.55 -7.86 -15.84
CA ILE A 244 23.20 -7.33 -14.52
C ILE A 244 24.02 -6.10 -14.15
N ASP A 245 25.29 -6.05 -14.53
CA ASP A 245 26.17 -4.90 -14.37
C ASP A 245 25.64 -3.68 -15.12
N GLU A 246 25.23 -3.87 -16.37
CA GLU A 246 24.59 -2.82 -17.19
C GLU A 246 23.26 -2.36 -16.57
N LEU A 247 22.44 -3.30 -16.08
CA LEU A 247 21.17 -2.98 -15.44
C LEU A 247 21.34 -2.18 -14.13
N LEU A 248 22.33 -2.54 -13.32
CA LEU A 248 22.69 -1.82 -12.10
C LEU A 248 23.25 -0.43 -12.40
N GLU A 249 24.04 -0.28 -13.47
CA GLU A 249 24.52 1.03 -13.94
C GLU A 249 23.37 1.93 -14.37
N ARG A 250 22.39 1.39 -15.12
CA ARG A 250 21.18 2.11 -15.52
C ARG A 250 20.35 2.57 -14.32
N TYR A 251 20.13 1.69 -13.34
CA TYR A 251 19.44 2.05 -12.09
C TYR A 251 20.20 3.15 -11.35
N THR A 252 21.51 2.99 -11.16
CA THR A 252 22.38 3.94 -10.45
C THR A 252 22.35 5.32 -11.13
N THR A 253 22.47 5.35 -12.45
CA THR A 253 22.44 6.58 -13.24
C THR A 253 21.12 7.31 -13.10
N SER A 254 20.00 6.59 -13.27
CA SER A 254 18.66 7.18 -13.09
C SER A 254 18.48 7.74 -11.68
N ARG A 255 18.82 6.96 -10.65
CA ARG A 255 18.70 7.37 -9.25
C ARG A 255 19.57 8.58 -8.94
N GLN A 256 20.78 8.67 -9.47
CA GLN A 256 21.64 9.84 -9.27
C GLN A 256 21.06 11.11 -9.91
N GLN A 257 20.46 11.00 -11.09
CA GLN A 257 19.74 12.13 -11.72
C GLN A 257 18.56 12.59 -10.86
N THR A 258 17.78 11.65 -10.31
CA THR A 258 16.67 11.95 -9.40
C THR A 258 17.16 12.64 -8.13
N LEU A 259 18.22 12.13 -7.51
CA LEU A 259 18.81 12.75 -6.32
C LEU A 259 19.38 14.15 -6.62
N ASN A 260 19.96 14.37 -7.80
CA ASN A 260 20.46 15.69 -8.21
C ASN A 260 19.32 16.70 -8.36
N LEU A 261 18.14 16.29 -8.84
CA LEU A 261 16.95 17.14 -8.90
C LEU A 261 16.40 17.48 -7.51
N LEU A 262 16.39 16.51 -6.59
CA LEU A 262 15.74 16.67 -5.28
C LEU A 262 16.62 17.33 -4.22
N ARG A 263 17.94 17.15 -4.28
CA ARG A 263 18.87 17.71 -3.29
C ARG A 263 18.87 19.24 -3.38
N GLY A 264 18.69 19.89 -2.24
CA GLY A 264 18.69 21.35 -2.15
C GLY A 264 17.33 22.01 -2.41
N LEU A 265 16.29 21.25 -2.75
CA LEU A 265 14.93 21.78 -2.83
C LEU A 265 14.48 22.36 -1.48
N THR A 266 13.91 23.56 -1.52
CA THR A 266 13.32 24.21 -0.34
C THR A 266 12.02 23.51 0.07
N GLN A 267 11.55 23.74 1.30
CA GLN A 267 10.25 23.21 1.72
C GLN A 267 9.11 23.73 0.83
N ALA A 268 9.19 24.99 0.38
CA ALA A 268 8.20 25.54 -0.55
C ALA A 268 8.19 24.79 -1.90
N ALA A 269 9.37 24.40 -2.42
CA ALA A 269 9.46 23.60 -3.63
C ALA A 269 8.81 22.22 -3.47
N TRP A 270 9.00 21.57 -2.31
CA TRP A 270 8.33 20.31 -1.97
C TRP A 270 6.80 20.43 -1.82
N GLN A 271 6.30 21.64 -1.53
CA GLN A 271 4.86 21.93 -1.44
C GLN A 271 4.24 22.40 -2.76
N ARG A 272 5.02 22.51 -3.85
CA ARG A 272 4.46 22.80 -5.17
C ARG A 272 3.52 21.67 -5.59
N ILE A 273 2.41 22.05 -6.20
CA ILE A 273 1.28 21.17 -6.52
C ILE A 273 1.35 20.75 -7.99
N GLY A 274 1.04 19.49 -8.27
CA GLY A 274 0.57 19.01 -9.57
C GLY A 274 -0.85 18.45 -9.45
N HIS A 275 -1.59 18.38 -10.56
CA HIS A 275 -2.93 17.81 -10.60
C HIS A 275 -2.90 16.39 -11.15
N HIS A 276 -3.18 15.41 -10.29
CA HIS A 276 -3.35 14.01 -10.66
C HIS A 276 -4.83 13.69 -10.89
N GLU A 277 -5.17 12.85 -11.86
CA GLU A 277 -6.57 12.52 -12.16
C GLU A 277 -7.25 11.78 -11.01
N ILE A 278 -6.58 10.77 -10.45
CA ILE A 278 -7.08 10.00 -9.31
C ILE A 278 -7.00 10.81 -8.02
N TYR A 279 -5.83 11.33 -7.65
CA TYR A 279 -5.57 11.93 -6.34
C TYR A 279 -5.88 13.44 -6.23
N GLY A 280 -6.18 14.12 -7.34
CA GLY A 280 -6.42 15.56 -7.35
C GLY A 280 -5.13 16.39 -7.15
N PRO A 281 -5.21 17.54 -6.46
CA PRO A 281 -4.04 18.38 -6.20
C PRO A 281 -3.07 17.68 -5.25
N VAL A 282 -1.91 17.29 -5.76
CA VAL A 282 -0.89 16.54 -5.03
C VAL A 282 0.41 17.34 -4.95
N PRO A 283 0.92 17.62 -3.73
CA PRO A 283 2.26 18.16 -3.55
C PRO A 283 3.34 17.21 -4.08
N LEU A 284 4.48 17.79 -4.50
CA LEU A 284 5.68 17.01 -4.81
C LEU A 284 6.09 16.10 -3.63
N LEU A 285 5.90 16.56 -2.39
CA LEU A 285 6.15 15.75 -1.19
C LEU A 285 5.38 14.43 -1.19
N HIS A 286 4.13 14.43 -1.64
CA HIS A 286 3.33 13.20 -1.70
C HIS A 286 3.77 12.31 -2.85
N GLN A 287 4.15 12.86 -4.01
CA GLN A 287 4.77 12.07 -5.09
C GLN A 287 6.07 11.40 -4.62
N GLY A 288 6.88 12.11 -3.82
CA GLY A 288 8.11 11.57 -3.21
C GLY A 288 7.83 10.44 -2.20
N ASN A 289 6.76 10.57 -1.41
CA ASN A 289 6.33 9.51 -0.51
C ASN A 289 5.83 8.27 -1.25
N TRP A 290 5.09 8.45 -2.34
CA TRP A 290 4.59 7.36 -3.18
C TRP A 290 5.73 6.54 -3.78
N VAL A 291 6.72 7.18 -4.42
CA VAL A 291 7.84 6.45 -5.04
C VAL A 291 8.67 5.70 -4.00
N VAL A 292 8.88 6.27 -2.81
CA VAL A 292 9.61 5.64 -1.72
C VAL A 292 8.86 4.44 -1.16
N SER A 293 7.55 4.55 -0.97
CA SER A 293 6.71 3.45 -0.46
C SER A 293 6.63 2.31 -1.47
N HIS A 294 6.48 2.64 -2.75
CA HIS A 294 6.51 1.69 -3.86
C HIS A 294 7.86 0.94 -3.92
N GLU A 295 8.99 1.67 -3.89
CA GLU A 295 10.32 1.05 -3.88
C GLU A 295 10.53 0.17 -2.64
N GLN A 296 10.07 0.60 -1.46
CA GLN A 296 10.17 -0.21 -0.25
C GLN A 296 9.45 -1.56 -0.40
N GLY A 297 8.28 -1.60 -1.04
CA GLY A 297 7.57 -2.84 -1.35
C GLY A 297 8.43 -3.81 -2.16
N HIS A 298 8.97 -3.34 -3.28
CA HIS A 298 9.84 -4.16 -4.13
C HIS A 298 11.19 -4.53 -3.49
N LEU A 299 11.75 -3.70 -2.61
CA LEU A 299 12.96 -4.06 -1.86
C LEU A 299 12.70 -5.24 -0.90
N ILE A 300 11.50 -5.31 -0.31
CA ILE A 300 11.10 -6.46 0.52
C ILE A 300 10.96 -7.72 -0.36
N GLU A 301 10.34 -7.58 -1.53
CA GLU A 301 10.24 -8.69 -2.50
C GLU A 301 11.61 -9.18 -2.94
N LEU A 302 12.52 -8.28 -3.35
CA LEU A 302 13.90 -8.62 -3.71
C LEU A 302 14.65 -9.33 -2.57
N ALA A 303 14.48 -8.87 -1.33
CA ALA A 303 15.08 -9.53 -0.16
C ALA A 303 14.51 -10.94 0.05
N GLN A 304 13.20 -11.12 -0.08
CA GLN A 304 12.55 -12.43 0.02
C GLN A 304 12.97 -13.36 -1.13
N MET A 305 13.06 -12.84 -2.35
CA MET A 305 13.53 -13.58 -3.52
C MET A 305 14.98 -14.04 -3.35
N ARG A 306 15.87 -13.16 -2.87
CA ARG A 306 17.26 -13.53 -2.56
C ARG A 306 17.31 -14.66 -1.54
N HIS A 307 16.53 -14.55 -0.46
CA HIS A 307 16.42 -15.62 0.53
C HIS A 307 15.96 -16.94 -0.11
N ASN A 308 14.95 -16.89 -0.97
CA ASN A 308 14.41 -18.07 -1.66
C ASN A 308 15.43 -18.68 -2.63
N ILE A 309 16.23 -17.89 -3.35
CA ILE A 309 17.27 -18.41 -4.24
C ILE A 309 18.37 -19.13 -3.42
N LEU A 310 18.79 -18.55 -2.30
CA LEU A 310 19.90 -19.06 -1.49
C LEU A 310 19.49 -20.24 -0.59
N TYR A 311 18.25 -20.25 -0.09
CA TYR A 311 17.79 -21.17 0.97
C TYR A 311 16.48 -21.89 0.65
N GLY A 312 15.80 -21.56 -0.46
CA GLY A 312 14.44 -21.99 -0.79
C GLY A 312 14.24 -23.47 -1.13
N LYS A 313 15.28 -24.31 -1.02
CA LYS A 313 15.08 -25.76 -0.96
C LYS A 313 14.32 -26.22 0.30
N ASN A 314 14.09 -25.34 1.29
CA ASN A 314 13.52 -25.73 2.58
C ASN A 314 12.05 -25.38 2.85
N HIS A 315 11.36 -24.48 2.14
CA HIS A 315 9.91 -24.28 2.34
C HIS A 315 9.23 -23.66 1.11
N ALA A 316 8.25 -24.37 0.54
CA ALA A 316 7.30 -23.78 -0.40
C ALA A 316 6.39 -22.81 0.37
N LEU A 317 6.49 -21.52 0.08
CA LEU A 317 5.48 -20.54 0.48
C LEU A 317 4.49 -20.43 -0.68
N ASP A 318 3.25 -20.90 -0.48
CA ASP A 318 2.13 -20.57 -1.36
C ASP A 318 1.81 -19.08 -1.19
N ILE A 319 2.50 -18.24 -1.97
CA ILE A 319 2.13 -16.84 -2.12
C ILE A 319 1.11 -16.79 -3.25
N VAL A 320 -0.15 -16.60 -2.88
CA VAL A 320 -1.25 -16.34 -3.82
C VAL A 320 -0.88 -15.09 -4.63
N GLN A 321 -0.74 -15.28 -5.93
CA GLN A 321 -0.08 -14.38 -6.89
C GLN A 321 -0.87 -13.11 -7.25
N GLU A 322 -1.77 -12.60 -6.40
CA GLU A 322 -2.83 -11.72 -6.92
C GLU A 322 -3.13 -10.42 -6.17
N LEU A 323 -2.19 -9.83 -5.41
CA LEU A 323 -2.56 -8.64 -4.63
C LEU A 323 -1.62 -7.43 -4.57
N LEU A 324 -0.72 -7.25 -5.53
CA LEU A 324 0.01 -5.97 -5.62
C LEU A 324 0.00 -5.43 -7.07
N HIS A 325 -1.01 -4.58 -7.28
CA HIS A 325 -1.20 -3.54 -8.31
C HIS A 325 -1.95 -3.91 -9.61
N PRO A 326 -3.04 -3.17 -9.96
CA PRO A 326 -3.56 -3.12 -11.34
C PRO A 326 -2.58 -2.45 -12.31
#